data_AF-A0A2E4X2P4-F1
#
_entry.id   AF-A0A2E4X2P4-F1
#
_cell.length_a   1.000
_cell.length_b   1.000
_cell.length_c   1.000
_cell.angle_alpha   90.00
_cell.angle_beta   90.00
_cell.angle_gamma   90.00
#
_symmetry.space_group_name_H-M   'P 1'
#
loop_
_entity.id
_entity.type
_entity.pdbx_description
1 polymer ?
#
loop_
_entity_poly.entity_id
_entity_poly.type
_entity_poly.pdbx_seq_one_letter_code
_entity_poly.pdbx_strand_id
1 'polypeptide(L)'
;MKERILGFRRVWLAHQALEKSCPGAVDALRFDVQAYQGDLRALGLKDHELDNSPAFANWGISFLLVIQLVFSHLLLPPLMAVGYLVNGPVALLLRLVCWVFASEKKDYATIKLLAGAVIFPVTWLAIGMVSARYFDEIRTFYPTLPGAPWSLGVFCSVLAVLGGVLAVRNLRLAQRMRRAVRVRLTRRRQITAIEHLRSTRAAIYDRLMTASHELDLPGEVAADGRIIDDGVGSASFSSSAPPER
;
A
#
# COMPACT_ATOMS: atom_id res chain seq x y z
N MET A 1 -7.50 31.79 -9.43
CA MET A 1 -6.29 31.81 -8.58
C MET A 1 -6.61 32.24 -7.14
N LYS A 2 -7.37 33.32 -6.93
CA LYS A 2 -7.82 33.79 -5.60
C LYS A 2 -8.56 32.73 -4.79
N GLU A 3 -9.52 32.01 -5.38
CA GLU A 3 -10.26 30.91 -4.72
C GLU A 3 -9.35 29.80 -4.18
N ARG A 4 -8.34 29.36 -4.95
CA ARG A 4 -7.36 28.35 -4.48
C ARG A 4 -6.55 28.83 -3.28
N ILE A 5 -6.18 30.11 -3.26
CA ILE A 5 -5.41 30.71 -2.17
C ILE A 5 -6.28 30.84 -0.91
N LEU A 6 -7.52 31.29 -1.06
CA LEU A 6 -8.51 31.36 0.01
C LEU A 6 -8.83 29.97 0.58
N GLY A 7 -9.08 28.99 -0.28
CA GLY A 7 -9.32 27.61 0.16
C GLY A 7 -8.14 26.99 0.90
N PHE A 8 -6.92 27.21 0.41
CA PHE A 8 -5.72 26.77 1.11
C PHE A 8 -5.57 27.46 2.47
N ARG A 9 -5.78 28.78 2.54
CA ARG A 9 -5.74 29.56 3.80
C ARG A 9 -6.78 29.05 4.80
N ARG A 10 -7.97 28.74 4.33
CA ARG A 10 -9.07 28.20 5.15
C ARG A 10 -8.70 26.85 5.77
N VAL A 11 -8.18 25.92 4.98
CA VAL A 11 -7.73 24.59 5.46
C VAL A 11 -6.56 24.73 6.44
N TRP A 12 -5.61 25.61 6.16
CA TRP A 12 -4.44 25.82 7.01
C TRP A 12 -4.81 26.41 8.37
N LEU A 13 -5.68 27.43 8.40
CA LEU A 13 -6.17 28.02 9.64
C LEU A 13 -7.00 27.02 10.44
N ALA A 14 -7.85 26.24 9.77
CA ALA A 14 -8.61 25.17 10.42
C ALA A 14 -7.70 24.13 11.08
N HIS A 15 -6.64 23.70 10.37
CA HIS A 15 -5.64 22.77 10.90
C HIS A 15 -4.95 23.34 12.14
N GLN A 16 -4.43 24.58 12.06
CA GLN A 16 -3.74 25.21 13.17
C GLN A 16 -4.64 25.40 14.39
N ALA A 17 -5.90 25.77 14.18
CA ALA A 17 -6.84 25.98 15.26
C ALA A 17 -7.22 24.65 15.95
N LEU A 18 -7.46 23.59 15.17
CA LEU A 18 -7.69 22.24 15.70
C LEU A 18 -6.51 21.69 16.51
N GLU A 19 -5.29 21.92 16.03
CA GLU A 19 -4.06 21.50 16.70
C GLU A 19 -3.84 22.22 18.04
N LYS A 20 -4.26 23.49 18.14
CA LYS A 20 -4.21 24.28 19.38
C LYS A 20 -5.29 23.90 20.38
N SER A 21 -6.52 23.69 19.92
CA SER A 21 -7.66 23.41 20.80
C SER A 21 -7.66 21.98 21.33
N CYS A 22 -7.28 21.00 20.50
CA CYS A 22 -7.29 19.57 20.85
C CYS A 22 -6.09 18.84 20.23
N PRO A 23 -4.93 18.78 20.92
CA PRO A 23 -3.76 18.05 20.42
C PRO A 23 -4.11 16.57 20.20
N GLY A 24 -3.86 16.07 18.98
CA GLY A 24 -4.17 14.69 18.57
C GLY A 24 -5.51 14.49 17.86
N ALA A 25 -6.43 15.47 17.87
CA ALA A 25 -7.70 15.38 17.14
C ALA A 25 -7.49 15.29 15.62
N VAL A 26 -6.51 16.02 15.10
CA VAL A 26 -6.12 15.98 13.67
C VAL A 26 -5.55 14.62 13.28
N ASP A 27 -4.74 14.01 14.15
CA ASP A 27 -4.16 12.69 13.90
C ASP A 27 -5.23 11.59 13.95
N ALA A 28 -6.17 11.67 14.89
CA ALA A 28 -7.32 10.78 14.96
C ALA A 28 -8.19 10.90 13.69
N LEU A 29 -8.50 12.13 13.26
CA LEU A 29 -9.27 12.37 12.04
C LEU A 29 -8.53 11.86 10.79
N ARG A 30 -7.21 12.08 10.72
CA ARG A 30 -6.37 11.56 9.64
C ARG A 30 -6.38 10.03 9.61
N PHE A 31 -6.30 9.38 10.78
CA PHE A 31 -6.39 7.94 10.90
C PHE A 31 -7.74 7.42 10.41
N ASP A 32 -8.83 8.05 10.83
CA ASP A 32 -10.20 7.67 10.43
C ASP A 32 -10.40 7.83 8.91
N VAL A 33 -9.95 8.93 8.31
CA VAL A 33 -10.00 9.15 6.86
C VAL A 33 -9.16 8.13 6.10
N GLN A 34 -7.96 7.79 6.59
CA GLN A 34 -7.11 6.78 5.97
C GLN A 34 -7.72 5.37 6.07
N ALA A 35 -8.32 5.03 7.20
CA ALA A 35 -9.02 3.78 7.40
C ALA A 35 -10.22 3.68 6.44
N TYR A 36 -11.05 4.73 6.39
CA TYR A 36 -12.17 4.86 5.47
C TYR A 36 -11.76 4.67 4.00
N GLN A 37 -10.72 5.37 3.55
CA GLN A 37 -10.19 5.21 2.18
C GLN A 37 -9.61 3.82 1.94
N GLY A 38 -8.99 3.20 2.95
CA GLY A 38 -8.48 1.84 2.87
C GLY A 38 -9.59 0.83 2.64
N ASP A 39 -10.71 1.00 3.33
CA ASP A 39 -11.88 0.14 3.22
C ASP A 39 -12.65 0.36 1.90
N LEU A 40 -12.78 1.60 1.42
CA LEU A 40 -13.27 1.90 0.07
C LEU A 40 -12.45 1.18 -1.01
N ARG A 41 -11.12 1.27 -0.94
CA ARG A 41 -10.22 0.59 -1.90
C ARG A 41 -10.30 -0.93 -1.79
N ALA A 42 -10.50 -1.46 -0.59
CA ALA A 42 -10.67 -2.90 -0.38
C ALA A 42 -11.96 -3.42 -1.02
N LEU A 43 -13.04 -2.63 -0.97
CA LEU A 43 -14.29 -2.90 -1.70
C LEU A 43 -14.18 -2.57 -3.18
N GLY A 44 -13.22 -1.72 -3.57
CA GLY A 44 -13.08 -1.14 -4.90
C GLY A 44 -14.25 -0.26 -5.29
N LEU A 45 -14.80 0.45 -4.30
CA LEU A 45 -15.85 1.44 -4.47
C LEU A 45 -15.23 2.85 -4.44
N LYS A 46 -15.82 3.76 -5.21
CA LYS A 46 -15.56 5.20 -5.08
C LYS A 46 -16.56 5.81 -4.09
N ASP A 47 -16.20 6.94 -3.48
CA ASP A 47 -17.07 7.61 -2.50
C ASP A 47 -18.46 7.93 -3.08
N HIS A 48 -18.55 8.49 -4.30
CA HIS A 48 -19.83 8.76 -4.96
C HIS A 48 -20.64 7.50 -5.34
N GLU A 49 -20.02 6.32 -5.31
CA GLU A 49 -20.72 5.05 -5.55
C GLU A 49 -21.39 4.51 -4.28
N LEU A 50 -21.11 5.08 -3.08
CA LEU A 50 -21.78 4.69 -1.85
C LEU A 50 -23.26 5.03 -1.84
N ASP A 51 -23.66 6.11 -2.52
CA ASP A 51 -25.03 6.63 -2.48
C ASP A 51 -25.92 5.94 -3.52
N ASN A 52 -25.32 5.27 -4.51
CA ASN A 52 -26.05 4.50 -5.51
C ASN A 52 -26.43 3.12 -4.96
N SER A 53 -27.66 2.68 -5.22
CA SER A 53 -28.05 1.28 -5.02
C SER A 53 -27.04 0.39 -5.77
N PRO A 54 -26.47 -0.62 -5.12
CA PRO A 54 -25.35 -1.36 -5.69
C PRO A 54 -25.79 -2.02 -7.00
N ALA A 55 -25.22 -1.55 -8.12
CA ALA A 55 -25.41 -2.11 -9.45
C ALA A 55 -24.68 -3.46 -9.53
N PHE A 56 -25.27 -4.47 -8.89
CA PHE A 56 -24.74 -5.82 -8.79
C PHE A 56 -25.01 -6.61 -10.08
N ALA A 57 -24.32 -6.29 -11.18
CA ALA A 57 -24.07 -7.21 -12.31
C ALA A 57 -23.47 -6.47 -13.52
N ASN A 58 -22.40 -5.70 -13.35
CA ASN A 58 -21.59 -5.35 -14.53
C ASN A 58 -20.67 -6.53 -14.86
N TRP A 59 -20.81 -7.10 -16.06
CA TRP A 59 -20.05 -8.27 -16.53
C TRP A 59 -18.53 -8.08 -16.35
N GLY A 60 -18.03 -6.84 -16.52
CA GLY A 60 -16.63 -6.50 -16.29
C GLY A 60 -16.16 -6.66 -14.83
N ILE A 61 -17.01 -6.38 -13.85
CA ILE A 61 -16.69 -6.54 -12.42
C ILE A 61 -16.63 -8.03 -12.06
N SER A 62 -17.56 -8.83 -12.56
CA SER A 62 -17.55 -10.29 -12.40
C SER A 62 -16.32 -10.91 -13.05
N PHE A 63 -15.96 -10.46 -14.26
CA PHE A 63 -14.75 -10.92 -14.96
C PHE A 63 -13.46 -10.58 -14.20
N LEU A 64 -13.32 -9.34 -13.71
CA LEU A 64 -12.20 -8.92 -12.87
C LEU A 64 -12.13 -9.73 -11.56
N LEU A 65 -13.28 -10.07 -10.98
CA LEU A 65 -13.36 -10.88 -9.77
C LEU A 65 -12.92 -12.33 -10.03
N VAL A 66 -13.28 -12.92 -11.17
CA VAL A 66 -12.81 -14.24 -11.59
C VAL A 66 -11.30 -14.22 -11.80
N ILE A 67 -10.76 -13.23 -12.52
CA ILE A 67 -9.31 -13.06 -12.70
C ILE A 67 -8.63 -12.91 -11.33
N GLN A 68 -9.16 -12.06 -10.45
CA GLN A 68 -8.61 -11.84 -9.11
C GLN A 68 -8.64 -13.12 -8.26
N LEU A 69 -9.70 -13.93 -8.37
CA LEU A 69 -9.83 -15.21 -7.66
C LEU A 69 -8.80 -16.21 -8.17
N VAL A 70 -8.69 -16.38 -9.49
CA VAL A 70 -7.71 -17.25 -10.16
C VAL A 70 -6.30 -16.82 -9.78
N PHE A 71 -6.00 -15.53 -9.86
CA PHE A 71 -4.68 -15.03 -9.51
C PHE A 71 -4.37 -15.23 -8.02
N SER A 72 -5.32 -14.95 -7.12
CA SER A 72 -5.09 -15.03 -5.66
C SER A 72 -5.10 -16.44 -5.08
N HIS A 73 -5.89 -17.37 -5.64
CA HIS A 73 -6.09 -18.71 -5.08
C HIS A 73 -5.46 -19.82 -5.91
N LEU A 74 -5.31 -19.62 -7.23
CA LEU A 74 -4.73 -20.61 -8.11
C LEU A 74 -3.28 -20.31 -8.48
N LEU A 75 -2.93 -19.06 -8.85
CA LEU A 75 -1.55 -18.73 -9.24
C LEU A 75 -0.66 -18.32 -8.07
N LEU A 76 -1.15 -17.48 -7.16
CA LEU A 76 -0.32 -16.94 -6.08
C LEU A 76 0.20 -18.04 -5.14
N PRO A 77 -0.62 -19.00 -4.66
CA PRO A 77 -0.16 -20.00 -3.72
C PRO A 77 0.96 -20.90 -4.25
N PRO A 78 0.87 -21.51 -5.45
CA PRO A 78 1.98 -22.32 -5.98
C PRO A 78 3.19 -21.45 -6.31
N LEU A 79 3.01 -20.23 -6.83
CA LEU A 79 4.13 -19.33 -7.08
C LEU A 79 4.87 -18.95 -5.77
N MET A 80 4.10 -18.66 -4.72
CA MET A 80 4.63 -18.43 -3.37
C MET A 80 5.28 -19.68 -2.81
N ALA A 81 4.67 -20.86 -2.97
CA ALA A 81 5.22 -22.11 -2.49
C ALA A 81 6.57 -22.42 -3.16
N VAL A 82 6.69 -22.25 -4.48
CA VAL A 82 7.96 -22.38 -5.21
C VAL A 82 8.95 -21.33 -4.72
N GLY A 83 8.53 -20.07 -4.60
CA GLY A 83 9.38 -18.99 -4.09
C GLY A 83 9.92 -19.27 -2.68
N TYR A 84 9.08 -19.79 -1.78
CA TYR A 84 9.44 -20.20 -0.43
C TYR A 84 10.29 -21.47 -0.39
N LEU A 85 10.05 -22.44 -1.28
CA LEU A 85 10.85 -23.66 -1.34
C LEU A 85 12.28 -23.34 -1.77
N VAL A 86 12.41 -22.48 -2.78
CA VAL A 86 13.71 -22.07 -3.35
C VAL A 86 14.45 -21.12 -2.42
N ASN A 87 13.77 -20.10 -1.89
CA ASN A 87 14.42 -19.03 -1.11
C ASN A 87 14.27 -19.20 0.42
N GLY A 88 13.47 -20.16 0.89
CA GLY A 88 13.25 -20.43 2.30
C GLY A 88 14.53 -20.77 3.07
N PRO A 89 15.40 -21.66 2.55
CA PRO A 89 16.70 -21.92 3.17
C PRO A 89 17.56 -20.66 3.32
N VAL A 90 17.57 -19.81 2.29
CA VAL A 90 18.30 -18.53 2.29
C VAL A 90 17.72 -17.55 3.30
N ALA A 91 16.38 -17.48 3.38
CA ALA A 91 15.68 -16.66 4.35
C ALA A 91 15.91 -17.14 5.80
N LEU A 92 16.05 -18.45 6.01
CA LEU A 92 16.41 -19.03 7.29
C LEU A 92 17.84 -18.65 7.69
N LEU A 93 18.80 -18.77 6.76
CA LEU A 93 20.17 -18.29 6.94
C LEU A 93 20.21 -16.80 7.30
N LEU A 94 19.50 -15.97 6.56
CA LEU A 94 19.38 -14.54 6.84
C LEU A 94 18.81 -14.29 8.25
N ARG A 95 17.77 -15.04 8.64
CA ARG A 95 17.17 -14.94 9.98
C ARG A 95 18.16 -15.31 11.08
N LEU A 96 18.98 -16.34 10.88
CA LEU A 96 20.04 -16.74 11.82
C LEU A 96 21.09 -15.64 11.94
N VAL A 97 21.55 -15.08 10.83
CA VAL A 97 22.49 -13.95 10.84
C VAL A 97 21.90 -12.75 11.57
N CYS A 98 20.65 -12.36 11.28
CA CYS A 98 20.00 -11.28 12.02
C CYS A 98 19.86 -11.58 13.51
N TRP A 99 19.61 -12.83 13.90
CA TRP A 99 19.48 -13.21 15.30
C TRP A 99 20.82 -13.14 16.06
N VAL A 100 21.93 -13.50 15.40
CA VAL A 100 23.28 -13.44 15.99
C VAL A 100 23.79 -12.00 16.10
N PHE A 101 23.52 -11.16 15.08
CA PHE A 101 24.12 -9.83 14.97
C PHE A 101 23.22 -8.68 15.46
N ALA A 102 21.90 -8.86 15.58
CA ALA A 102 21.02 -7.80 16.05
C ALA A 102 20.90 -7.81 17.59
N SER A 103 21.65 -6.93 18.25
CA SER A 103 21.55 -6.72 19.70
C SER A 103 20.30 -5.94 20.10
N GLU A 104 19.78 -5.06 19.22
CA GLU A 104 18.56 -4.28 19.45
C GLU A 104 17.50 -4.44 18.35
N LYS A 105 16.22 -4.21 18.72
CA LYS A 105 15.08 -4.21 17.77
C LYS A 105 15.23 -3.19 16.64
N LYS A 106 15.90 -2.07 16.89
CA LYS A 106 16.13 -1.01 15.89
C LYS A 106 17.05 -1.48 14.77
N ASP A 107 18.09 -2.23 15.12
CA ASP A 107 19.13 -2.64 14.19
C ASP A 107 18.74 -3.86 13.35
N TYR A 108 17.72 -4.61 13.82
CA TYR A 108 17.18 -5.77 13.11
C TYR A 108 16.77 -5.46 11.66
N ALA A 109 16.12 -4.32 11.41
CA ALA A 109 15.68 -3.94 10.08
C ALA A 109 16.87 -3.62 9.15
N THR A 110 17.85 -2.87 9.66
CA THR A 110 19.05 -2.46 8.92
C THR A 110 19.94 -3.66 8.60
N ILE A 111 20.22 -4.51 9.59
CA ILE A 111 21.03 -5.72 9.42
C ILE A 111 20.34 -6.67 8.44
N LYS A 112 19.01 -6.82 8.51
CA LYS A 112 18.27 -7.67 7.56
C LYS A 112 18.37 -7.17 6.13
N LEU A 113 18.35 -5.85 5.90
CA LEU A 113 18.53 -5.27 4.57
C LEU A 113 19.95 -5.49 4.05
N LEU A 114 20.98 -5.18 4.85
CA LEU A 114 22.38 -5.33 4.47
C LEU A 114 22.78 -6.79 4.26
N ALA A 115 22.48 -7.66 5.24
CA ALA A 115 22.76 -9.09 5.14
C ALA A 115 21.93 -9.72 4.00
N GLY A 116 20.68 -9.29 3.80
CA GLY A 116 19.87 -9.74 2.67
C GLY A 116 20.48 -9.38 1.32
N ALA A 117 21.03 -8.17 1.18
CA ALA A 117 21.67 -7.71 -0.05
C ALA A 117 22.92 -8.52 -0.43
N VAL A 118 23.59 -9.15 0.55
CA VAL A 118 24.81 -9.95 0.31
C VAL A 118 24.50 -11.44 0.24
N ILE A 119 23.74 -11.99 1.20
CA ILE A 119 23.49 -13.43 1.32
C ILE A 119 22.72 -13.96 0.10
N PHE A 120 21.74 -13.21 -0.41
CA PHE A 120 20.96 -13.64 -1.58
C PHE A 120 21.84 -13.81 -2.83
N PRO A 121 22.58 -12.79 -3.32
CA PRO A 121 23.46 -12.95 -4.47
C PRO A 121 24.52 -14.04 -4.29
N VAL A 122 25.16 -14.10 -3.13
CA VAL A 122 26.20 -15.11 -2.83
C VAL A 122 25.63 -16.52 -2.90
N THR A 123 24.42 -16.75 -2.36
CA THR A 123 23.80 -18.07 -2.41
C THR A 123 23.52 -18.51 -3.85
N TRP A 124 23.06 -17.60 -4.70
CA TRP A 124 22.79 -17.90 -6.11
C TRP A 124 24.05 -18.08 -6.94
N LEU A 125 25.12 -17.34 -6.64
CA LEU A 125 26.44 -17.59 -7.21
C LEU A 125 26.95 -18.98 -6.82
N ALA A 126 26.84 -19.36 -5.55
CA ALA A 126 27.24 -20.68 -5.07
C ALA A 126 26.43 -21.81 -5.75
N ILE A 127 25.10 -21.65 -5.85
CA ILE A 127 24.24 -22.59 -6.58
C ILE A 127 24.67 -22.67 -8.05
N GLY A 128 24.91 -21.55 -8.71
CA GLY A 128 25.38 -21.51 -10.11
C GLY A 128 26.72 -22.23 -10.31
N MET A 129 27.67 -22.04 -9.40
CA MET A 129 28.96 -22.74 -9.43
C MET A 129 28.82 -24.25 -9.20
N VAL A 130 27.97 -24.66 -8.26
CA VAL A 130 27.66 -26.07 -8.02
C VAL A 130 26.99 -26.68 -9.24
N SER A 131 25.96 -26.03 -9.80
CA SER A 131 25.27 -26.49 -11.01
C SER A 131 26.20 -26.59 -12.22
N ALA A 132 27.16 -25.68 -12.37
CA ALA A 132 28.17 -25.76 -13.43
C ALA A 132 29.12 -26.95 -13.24
N ARG A 133 29.51 -27.24 -11.99
CA ARG A 133 30.38 -28.37 -11.67
C ARG A 133 29.72 -29.73 -11.87
N TYR A 134 28.42 -29.84 -11.60
CA TYR A 134 27.62 -31.06 -11.75
C TYR A 134 26.79 -31.07 -13.05
N PHE A 135 27.12 -30.21 -14.02
CA PHE A 135 26.31 -30.04 -15.23
C PHE A 135 26.12 -31.34 -16.01
N ASP A 136 27.18 -32.15 -16.14
CA ASP A 136 27.14 -33.42 -16.87
C ASP A 136 26.28 -34.47 -16.16
N GLU A 137 26.30 -34.50 -14.82
CA GLU A 137 25.43 -35.36 -14.01
C GLU A 137 23.98 -34.87 -14.02
N ILE A 138 23.72 -33.57 -14.13
CA ILE A 138 22.36 -33.05 -14.26
C ILE A 138 21.77 -33.40 -15.63
N ARG A 139 22.61 -33.40 -16.68
CA ARG A 139 22.20 -33.69 -18.05
C ARG A 139 21.81 -35.15 -18.27
N THR A 140 22.28 -36.10 -17.45
CA THR A 140 21.80 -37.49 -17.51
C THR A 140 20.34 -37.62 -17.08
N PHE A 141 19.88 -36.80 -16.11
CA PHE A 141 18.47 -36.75 -15.71
C PHE A 141 17.62 -35.87 -16.63
N TYR A 142 18.22 -34.84 -17.25
CA TYR A 142 17.53 -33.86 -18.10
C TYR A 142 18.24 -33.69 -19.45
N PRO A 143 18.08 -34.64 -20.38
CA PRO A 143 18.83 -34.66 -21.65
C PRO A 143 18.44 -33.55 -22.64
N THR A 144 17.29 -32.90 -22.43
CA THR A 144 16.81 -31.76 -23.24
C THR A 144 17.52 -30.44 -22.93
N LEU A 145 18.39 -30.38 -21.91
CA LEU A 145 19.12 -29.17 -21.56
C LEU A 145 20.17 -28.81 -22.64
N PRO A 146 20.19 -27.57 -23.15
CA PRO A 146 21.19 -27.09 -24.10
C PRO A 146 22.61 -27.26 -23.55
N GLY A 147 23.56 -27.73 -24.35
CA GLY A 147 24.93 -28.08 -23.94
C GLY A 147 25.85 -26.90 -23.55
N ALA A 148 25.29 -25.74 -23.21
CA ALA A 148 26.02 -24.54 -22.82
C ALA A 148 25.94 -24.33 -21.30
N PRO A 149 26.96 -24.71 -20.51
CA PRO A 149 26.90 -24.65 -19.03
C PRO A 149 26.69 -23.23 -18.46
N TRP A 150 27.12 -22.19 -19.19
CA TRP A 150 26.91 -20.79 -18.80
C TRP A 150 25.44 -20.34 -18.93
N SER A 151 24.64 -20.98 -19.80
CA SER A 151 23.23 -20.62 -20.01
C SER A 151 22.37 -20.92 -18.78
N LEU A 152 22.67 -22.02 -18.08
CA LEU A 152 21.98 -22.41 -16.84
C LEU A 152 22.31 -21.45 -15.70
N GLY A 153 23.58 -21.04 -15.58
CA GLY A 153 24.01 -20.05 -14.58
C GLY A 153 23.38 -18.68 -14.78
N VAL A 154 23.31 -18.20 -16.03
CA VAL A 154 22.63 -16.93 -16.37
C VAL A 154 21.12 -17.03 -16.11
N PHE A 155 20.48 -18.13 -16.50
CA PHE A 155 19.06 -18.36 -16.28
C PHE A 155 18.69 -18.39 -14.79
N CYS A 156 19.46 -19.13 -13.98
CA CYS A 156 19.29 -19.17 -12.52
C CYS A 156 19.52 -17.80 -11.88
N SER A 157 20.52 -17.03 -12.35
CA SER A 157 20.80 -15.67 -11.84
C SER A 157 19.67 -14.68 -12.17
N VAL A 158 19.08 -14.77 -13.36
CA VAL A 158 17.92 -13.95 -13.75
C VAL A 158 16.69 -14.34 -12.91
N LEU A 159 16.45 -15.64 -12.72
CA LEU A 159 15.37 -16.13 -11.85
C LEU A 159 15.54 -15.71 -10.38
N ALA A 160 16.78 -15.65 -9.89
CA ALA A 160 17.10 -15.17 -8.55
C ALA A 160 16.71 -13.70 -8.33
N VAL A 161 17.10 -12.84 -9.28
CA VAL A 161 16.78 -11.40 -9.25
C VAL A 161 15.27 -11.20 -9.37
N LEU A 162 14.62 -11.88 -10.31
CA LEU A 162 13.17 -11.82 -10.48
C LEU A 162 12.42 -12.33 -9.24
N GLY A 163 12.87 -13.44 -8.65
CA GLY A 163 12.32 -14.03 -7.44
C GLY A 163 12.42 -13.11 -6.22
N GLY A 164 13.57 -12.44 -6.04
CA GLY A 164 13.77 -11.44 -4.97
C GLY A 164 12.86 -10.22 -5.13
N VAL A 165 12.76 -9.67 -6.34
CA VAL A 165 11.87 -8.53 -6.66
C VAL A 165 10.40 -8.91 -6.44
N LEU A 166 10.00 -10.10 -6.88
CA LEU A 166 8.64 -10.62 -6.70
C LEU A 166 8.31 -10.88 -5.22
N ALA A 167 9.23 -11.43 -4.44
CA ALA A 167 9.02 -11.70 -3.02
C ALA A 167 8.76 -10.41 -2.20
N VAL A 168 9.52 -9.35 -2.47
CA VAL A 168 9.36 -8.04 -1.80
C VAL A 168 8.05 -7.36 -2.20
N ARG A 169 7.66 -7.45 -3.47
CA ARG A 169 6.47 -6.77 -4.00
C ARG A 169 5.16 -7.50 -3.67
N ASN A 170 5.18 -8.83 -3.62
CA ASN A 170 3.95 -9.64 -3.53
C ASN A 170 3.39 -9.80 -2.11
N LEU A 171 4.18 -9.65 -1.04
CA LEU A 171 3.66 -9.85 0.32
C LEU A 171 2.58 -8.82 0.72
N ARG A 172 2.77 -7.55 0.33
CA ARG A 172 1.78 -6.48 0.62
C ARG A 172 0.55 -6.59 -0.30
N LEU A 173 0.72 -7.05 -1.53
CA LEU A 173 -0.37 -7.23 -2.49
C LEU A 173 -1.24 -8.44 -2.13
N ALA A 174 -0.64 -9.56 -1.74
CA ALA A 174 -1.34 -10.79 -1.35
C ALA A 174 -2.27 -10.59 -0.14
N GLN A 175 -1.80 -9.87 0.88
CA GLN A 175 -2.60 -9.60 2.08
C GLN A 175 -3.78 -8.66 1.78
N ARG A 176 -3.57 -7.64 0.95
CA ARG A 176 -4.63 -6.72 0.51
C ARG A 176 -5.66 -7.43 -0.38
N MET A 177 -5.22 -8.31 -1.27
CA MET A 177 -6.10 -9.10 -2.14
C MET A 177 -6.95 -10.10 -1.34
N ARG A 178 -6.39 -10.78 -0.32
CA ARG A 178 -7.15 -11.71 0.52
C ARG A 178 -8.27 -11.03 1.30
N ARG A 179 -8.02 -9.85 1.88
CA ARG A 179 -9.04 -9.08 2.60
C ARG A 179 -10.14 -8.60 1.63
N ALA A 180 -9.77 -8.06 0.48
CA ALA A 180 -10.71 -7.62 -0.55
C ALA A 180 -11.59 -8.77 -1.08
N VAL A 181 -11.00 -9.94 -1.38
CA VAL A 181 -11.73 -11.11 -1.86
C VAL A 181 -12.69 -11.66 -0.79
N ARG A 182 -12.26 -11.73 0.47
CA ARG A 182 -13.10 -12.22 1.58
C ARG A 182 -14.33 -11.34 1.80
N VAL A 183 -14.16 -10.02 1.71
CA VAL A 183 -15.27 -9.06 1.88
C VAL A 183 -16.23 -9.12 0.69
N ARG A 184 -15.72 -9.19 -0.54
CA ARG A 184 -16.53 -9.28 -1.77
C ARG A 184 -17.28 -10.60 -1.93
N LEU A 185 -16.72 -11.72 -1.46
CA LEU A 185 -17.37 -13.03 -1.53
C LEU A 185 -18.54 -13.17 -0.55
N THR A 186 -18.59 -12.36 0.52
CA THR A 186 -19.64 -12.49 1.52
C THR A 186 -20.67 -11.37 1.33
N ARG A 187 -21.71 -11.61 0.51
CA ARG A 187 -22.79 -10.65 0.17
C ARG A 187 -23.38 -9.95 1.40
N ARG A 188 -23.56 -10.67 2.51
CA ARG A 188 -24.02 -10.09 3.79
C ARG A 188 -23.00 -9.14 4.43
N ARG A 189 -21.70 -9.46 4.35
CA ARG A 189 -20.63 -8.56 4.86
C ARG A 189 -20.46 -7.32 4.00
N GLN A 190 -20.72 -7.41 2.70
CA GLN A 190 -20.65 -6.25 1.82
C GLN A 190 -21.72 -5.22 2.17
N ILE A 191 -22.95 -5.65 2.47
CA ILE A 191 -24.03 -4.75 2.91
C ILE A 191 -23.66 -4.07 4.23
N THR A 192 -23.24 -4.87 5.24
CA THR A 192 -22.80 -4.32 6.53
C THR A 192 -21.59 -3.39 6.40
N ALA A 193 -20.65 -3.69 5.49
CA ALA A 193 -19.49 -2.84 5.24
C ALA A 193 -19.87 -1.53 4.55
N ILE A 194 -20.80 -1.55 3.59
CA ILE A 194 -21.31 -0.33 2.95
C ILE A 194 -22.05 0.54 3.97
N GLU A 195 -22.87 -0.06 4.82
CA GLU A 195 -23.58 0.64 5.89
C GLU A 195 -22.62 1.27 6.91
N HIS A 196 -21.58 0.53 7.30
CA HIS A 196 -20.50 1.05 8.15
C HIS A 196 -19.71 2.19 7.48
N LEU A 197 -19.46 2.11 6.17
CA LEU A 197 -18.78 3.18 5.43
C LEU A 197 -19.66 4.42 5.30
N ARG A 198 -20.97 4.27 5.12
CA ARG A 198 -21.92 5.40 5.11
C ARG A 198 -21.96 6.09 6.47
N SER A 199 -22.03 5.32 7.57
CA SER A 199 -22.02 5.90 8.92
C SER A 199 -20.68 6.56 9.26
N THR A 200 -19.57 5.97 8.81
CA THR A 200 -18.23 6.55 8.97
C THR A 200 -18.07 7.85 8.17
N ARG A 201 -18.57 7.91 6.92
CA ARG A 201 -18.59 9.14 6.12
C ARG A 201 -19.38 10.24 6.82
N ALA A 202 -20.57 9.92 7.34
CA ALA A 202 -21.38 10.86 8.11
C ALA A 202 -20.64 11.36 9.36
N ALA A 203 -20.04 10.46 10.15
CA ALA A 203 -19.29 10.84 11.34
C ALA A 203 -18.06 11.73 11.05
N ILE A 204 -17.33 11.46 9.95
CA ILE A 204 -16.22 12.31 9.50
C ILE A 204 -16.74 13.68 9.07
N TYR A 205 -17.82 13.71 8.30
CA TYR A 205 -18.46 14.96 7.86
C TYR A 205 -18.94 15.78 9.04
N ASP A 206 -19.66 15.19 9.99
CA ASP A 206 -20.17 15.86 11.18
C ASP A 206 -19.02 16.42 12.03
N ARG A 207 -17.94 15.64 12.24
CA ARG A 207 -16.75 16.12 12.94
C ARG A 207 -16.10 17.32 12.25
N LEU A 208 -15.98 17.27 10.92
CA LEU A 208 -15.44 18.37 10.13
C LEU A 208 -16.34 19.60 10.19
N MET A 209 -17.66 19.41 10.12
CA MET A 209 -18.62 20.51 10.17
C MET A 209 -18.66 21.16 11.55
N THR A 210 -18.71 20.38 12.64
CA THR A 210 -18.62 20.89 14.01
C THR A 210 -17.32 21.66 14.22
N ALA A 211 -16.19 21.09 13.82
CA ALA A 211 -14.90 21.78 13.88
C ALA A 211 -14.90 23.08 13.06
N SER A 212 -15.57 23.11 11.91
CA SER A 212 -15.63 24.32 11.08
C SER A 212 -16.56 25.40 11.62
N HIS A 213 -17.64 25.02 12.32
CA HIS A 213 -18.63 25.96 12.86
C HIS A 213 -18.08 26.75 14.05
N GLU A 214 -17.16 26.17 14.81
CA GLU A 214 -16.48 26.82 15.93
C GLU A 214 -15.33 27.73 15.48
N LEU A 215 -15.00 27.73 14.19
CA LEU A 215 -13.85 28.45 13.64
C LEU A 215 -14.32 29.58 12.74
N ASP A 216 -13.89 30.80 13.05
CA ASP A 216 -14.04 31.96 12.16
C ASP A 216 -13.08 31.83 10.98
N LEU A 217 -13.58 31.20 9.91
CA LEU A 217 -12.80 30.82 8.73
C LEU A 217 -13.03 31.83 7.61
N PRO A 218 -11.97 32.27 6.90
CA PRO A 218 -12.10 33.28 5.85
C PRO A 218 -12.92 32.79 4.65
N GLY A 219 -13.76 33.68 4.12
CA GLY A 219 -14.66 33.41 3.00
C GLY A 219 -15.95 32.70 3.40
N GLU A 220 -16.98 32.82 2.58
CA GLU A 220 -18.19 32.00 2.70
C GLU A 220 -18.16 30.84 1.70
N VAL A 221 -18.65 29.67 2.10
CA VAL A 221 -18.82 28.53 1.20
C VAL A 221 -20.23 28.61 0.61
N ALA A 222 -20.31 28.84 -0.69
CA ALA A 222 -21.56 28.85 -1.42
C ALA A 222 -22.20 27.44 -1.47
N ALA A 223 -23.50 27.38 -1.77
CA ALA A 223 -24.25 26.12 -1.85
C ALA A 223 -23.71 25.13 -2.92
N ASP A 224 -22.92 25.61 -3.88
CA ASP A 224 -22.24 24.81 -4.91
C ASP A 224 -20.81 24.37 -4.51
N GLY A 225 -20.37 24.74 -3.31
CA GLY A 225 -19.05 24.41 -2.76
C GLY A 225 -17.92 25.39 -3.12
N ARG A 226 -18.22 26.49 -3.84
CA ARG A 226 -17.23 27.54 -4.14
C ARG A 226 -16.97 28.42 -2.92
N ILE A 227 -15.75 28.92 -2.80
CA ILE A 227 -15.36 29.85 -1.72
C ILE A 227 -15.45 31.28 -2.24
N ILE A 228 -16.39 32.05 -1.69
CA ILE A 228 -16.63 33.46 -1.98
C ILE A 228 -15.82 34.30 -0.99
N ASP A 229 -15.10 35.29 -1.51
CA ASP A 229 -14.39 36.28 -0.70
C ASP A 229 -15.43 37.25 -0.10
N ASP A 230 -15.57 37.21 1.22
CA ASP A 230 -16.44 38.05 2.04
C ASP A 230 -15.86 39.48 2.22
N GLY A 231 -14.65 39.74 1.72
CA GLY A 231 -14.07 41.09 1.64
C GLY A 231 -13.54 41.65 2.96
N VAL A 232 -13.79 40.98 4.10
CA VAL A 232 -13.42 41.43 5.45
C VAL A 232 -11.93 41.19 5.79
N GLY A 233 -11.22 40.33 5.05
CA GLY A 233 -9.87 39.86 5.42
C GLY A 233 -8.70 40.29 4.54
N SER A 234 -8.90 41.20 3.58
CA SER A 234 -7.91 41.51 2.53
C SER A 234 -6.79 42.49 2.95
N ALA A 235 -6.86 43.09 4.15
CA ALA A 235 -5.96 44.17 4.53
C ALA A 235 -4.67 43.78 5.29
N SER A 236 -4.47 42.52 5.71
CA SER A 236 -3.40 42.18 6.68
C SER A 236 -2.28 41.24 6.22
N PHE A 237 -2.26 40.78 4.97
CA PHE A 237 -1.17 39.92 4.47
C PHE A 237 -0.22 40.68 3.53
N SER A 238 0.43 41.71 4.07
CA SER A 238 1.65 42.26 3.48
C SER A 238 2.83 41.39 3.87
N SER A 239 3.27 40.56 2.92
CA SER A 239 4.65 40.08 2.71
C SER A 239 5.55 40.00 3.96
N SER A 240 5.58 38.84 4.62
CA SER A 240 6.79 38.39 5.33
C SER A 240 7.41 37.24 4.53
N ALA A 241 8.43 37.58 3.75
CA ALA A 241 9.33 36.61 3.14
C ALA A 241 10.00 35.75 4.25
N PRO A 242 10.24 34.46 4.01
CA PRO A 242 11.02 33.65 4.94
C PRO A 242 12.47 34.17 4.99
N PRO A 243 13.12 34.24 6.16
CA PRO A 243 14.53 34.58 6.22
C PRO A 243 15.33 33.44 5.59
N GLU A 244 16.17 33.80 4.62
CA GLU A 244 17.16 32.92 4.04
C GLU A 244 18.08 32.38 5.14
N ARG A 245 18.14 31.05 5.28
CA ARG A 245 19.30 30.29 5.75
C ARG A 245 19.34 28.94 5.06
#